data_AF-A0A2V6DF00-F1
#
_entry.id   AF-A0A2V6DF00-F1
#
_cell.length_a   1.000
_cell.length_b   1.000
_cell.length_c   1.000
_cell.angle_alpha   90.00
_cell.angle_beta   90.00
_cell.angle_gamma   90.00
#
_symmetry.space_group_name_H-M   'P 1'
#
loop_
_entity.id
_entity.type
_entity.pdbx_description
1 polymer ?
#
loop_
_entity_poly.entity_id
_entity_poly.type
_entity_poly.pdbx_seq_one_letter_code
_entity_poly.pdbx_strand_id
1 'polypeptide(L)'
;MKIGIRYETVYRYDRAVRFSPHDVRLFPRSDRFVQIARLDFRTRPETTVRFGRDIFDNVVASCFFEEAAEALELRLEIDVEVVKKNPFDFVLARRAVRM
;
A
#
# COMPACT_ATOMS: atom_id res chain seq x y z
N MET A 1 8.44 -11.55 13.25
CA MET A 1 7.34 -10.81 13.92
C MET A 1 6.17 -10.79 12.97
N LYS A 2 4.94 -11.05 13.45
CA LYS A 2 3.74 -10.93 12.62
C LYS A 2 2.99 -9.69 13.04
N ILE A 3 2.56 -8.87 12.08
CA ILE A 3 1.84 -7.61 12.33
C ILE A 3 0.58 -7.63 11.45
N GLY A 4 -0.58 -7.45 12.07
CA GLY A 4 -1.82 -7.16 11.35
C GLY A 4 -2.04 -5.65 11.30
N ILE A 5 -2.32 -5.12 10.12
CA ILE A 5 -2.61 -3.70 9.89
C ILE A 5 -4.02 -3.62 9.30
N ARG A 6 -4.86 -2.77 9.89
CA ARG A 6 -6.20 -2.45 9.40
C ARG A 6 -6.28 -0.96 9.17
N TYR A 7 -6.74 -0.56 7.99
CA TYR A 7 -6.92 0.82 7.59
C TYR A 7 -8.31 1.02 7.01
N GLU A 8 -8.95 2.11 7.40
CA GLU A 8 -10.21 2.56 6.84
C GLU A 8 -10.16 4.08 6.68
N THR A 9 -10.62 4.57 5.53
CA THR A 9 -10.95 5.98 5.33
C THR A 9 -12.29 6.09 4.62
N VAL A 10 -13.06 7.11 4.99
CA VAL A 10 -14.38 7.40 4.43
C VAL A 10 -14.47 8.89 4.13
N TYR A 11 -14.49 9.22 2.84
CA TYR A 11 -14.81 10.56 2.35
C TYR A 11 -16.31 10.64 2.13
N ARG A 12 -16.97 11.69 2.64
CA ARG A 12 -18.41 11.95 2.45
C ARG A 12 -18.61 13.26 1.73
N TYR A 13 -19.55 13.25 0.80
CA TYR A 13 -19.91 14.39 -0.03
C TYR A 13 -21.36 14.80 0.24
N ASP A 14 -21.70 16.05 -0.06
CA ASP A 14 -23.04 16.61 0.10
C ASP A 14 -24.05 16.05 -0.93
N ARG A 15 -23.55 15.44 -2.01
CA ARG A 15 -24.31 14.79 -3.08
C ARG A 15 -23.44 13.76 -3.82
N ALA A 16 -24.06 12.94 -4.66
CA ALA A 16 -23.33 11.98 -5.47
C ALA A 16 -22.35 12.67 -6.43
N VAL A 17 -21.09 12.24 -6.41
CA VAL A 17 -20.02 12.75 -7.29
C VAL A 17 -19.39 11.61 -8.07
N ARG A 18 -18.86 11.91 -9.27
CA ARG A 18 -18.01 10.98 -10.01
C ARG A 18 -16.58 11.07 -9.50
N PHE A 19 -15.92 9.92 -9.39
CA PHE A 19 -14.53 9.84 -8.97
C PHE A 19 -13.63 9.70 -10.20
N SER A 20 -12.64 10.58 -10.33
CA SER A 20 -11.51 10.34 -11.24
C SER A 20 -10.71 9.12 -10.78
N PRO A 21 -9.77 8.58 -11.59
CA PRO A 21 -8.90 7.49 -11.13
C PRO A 21 -8.18 7.85 -9.83
N HIS A 22 -8.12 6.91 -8.88
CA HIS A 22 -7.42 7.07 -7.60
C HIS A 22 -6.24 6.12 -7.52
N ASP A 23 -5.05 6.62 -7.20
CA ASP A 23 -3.90 5.79 -6.87
C ASP A 23 -3.81 5.59 -5.36
N VAL A 24 -3.94 4.34 -4.92
CA VAL A 24 -3.82 3.95 -3.51
C VAL A 24 -2.42 3.37 -3.25
N ARG A 25 -1.69 3.99 -2.32
CA ARG A 25 -0.31 3.64 -1.91
C ARG A 25 -0.23 3.21 -0.44
N LEU A 26 -1.13 2.30 -0.05
CA LEU A 26 -1.24 1.80 1.32
C LEU A 26 -0.52 0.46 1.54
N PHE A 27 0.05 -0.11 0.48
CA PHE A 27 0.68 -1.42 0.50
C PHE A 27 2.16 -1.26 0.87
N PRO A 28 2.63 -1.95 1.92
CA PRO A 28 4.05 -1.95 2.26
C PRO A 28 4.85 -2.58 1.11
N ARG A 29 6.05 -2.07 0.89
CA ARG A 29 6.99 -2.70 -0.03
C ARG A 29 7.41 -4.06 0.54
N SER A 30 7.26 -5.11 -0.26
CA SER A 30 7.80 -6.43 0.06
C SER A 30 9.28 -6.51 -0.28
N ASP A 31 10.08 -6.97 0.67
CA ASP A 31 11.52 -7.21 0.51
C ASP A 31 11.97 -8.39 1.37
N ARG A 32 13.26 -8.73 1.39
CA ARG A 32 13.77 -9.89 2.17
C ARG A 32 13.46 -9.85 3.67
N PHE A 33 13.07 -8.70 4.21
CA PHE A 33 12.74 -8.51 5.62
C PHE A 33 11.25 -8.31 5.88
N VAL A 34 10.47 -7.89 4.88
CA VAL A 34 9.03 -7.65 5.01
C VAL A 34 8.29 -8.43 3.93
N GLN A 35 7.45 -9.38 4.33
CA GLN A 35 6.62 -10.18 3.43
C GLN A 35 5.14 -10.02 3.78
N ILE A 36 4.29 -9.89 2.75
CA ILE A 36 2.84 -9.80 2.92
C ILE A 36 2.28 -11.23 2.92
N ALA A 37 1.70 -11.67 4.03
CA ALA A 37 1.08 -12.99 4.17
C ALA A 37 -0.39 -13.01 3.75
N ARG A 38 -1.11 -11.90 3.97
CA ARG A 38 -2.51 -11.71 3.58
C ARG A 38 -2.74 -10.26 3.19
N LEU A 39 -3.54 -10.03 2.17
CA LEU A 39 -3.97 -8.71 1.71
C LEU A 39 -5.43 -8.77 1.29
N ASP A 40 -6.25 -7.91 1.86
CA ASP A 40 -7.65 -7.69 1.48
C ASP A 40 -7.87 -6.18 1.33
N PHE A 41 -8.04 -5.71 0.10
CA PHE A 41 -8.26 -4.32 -0.23
C PHE A 41 -9.63 -4.17 -0.89
N ARG A 42 -10.46 -3.30 -0.33
CA ARG A 42 -11.84 -3.07 -0.78
C ARG A 42 -12.11 -1.60 -0.92
N THR A 43 -12.95 -1.26 -1.90
CA THR A 43 -13.44 0.10 -2.09
C THR A 43 -14.96 0.11 -2.06
N ARG A 44 -15.53 1.26 -1.70
CA ARG A 44 -16.93 1.58 -1.93
C ARG A 44 -17.02 2.98 -2.55
N PRO A 45 -17.66 3.18 -3.71
CA PRO A 45 -18.26 2.15 -4.57
C PRO A 45 -17.23 1.11 -5.06
N GLU A 46 -17.74 -0.03 -5.55
CA GLU A 46 -16.87 -1.04 -6.15
C GLU A 46 -16.11 -0.45 -7.34
N THR A 47 -14.91 -0.96 -7.57
CA THR A 47 -13.98 -0.39 -8.55
C THR A 47 -13.25 -1.48 -9.29
N THR A 48 -12.85 -1.19 -10.53
CA THR A 48 -11.81 -1.97 -11.19
C THR A 48 -10.46 -1.53 -10.65
N VAL A 49 -9.68 -2.47 -10.11
CA VAL A 49 -8.33 -2.20 -9.59
C VAL A 49 -7.28 -2.74 -10.55
N ARG A 50 -6.30 -1.91 -10.91
CA ARG A 50 -5.06 -2.35 -11.57
C ARG A 50 -3.89 -2.18 -10.62
N PHE A 51 -3.20 -3.28 -10.34
CA PHE A 51 -1.98 -3.24 -9.55
C PHE A 51 -0.77 -3.03 -10.44
N GLY A 52 0.12 -2.13 -10.03
CA GLY A 52 1.40 -1.86 -10.66
C GLY A 52 2.47 -1.53 -9.64
N ARG A 53 3.67 -1.20 -10.14
CA ARG A 53 4.75 -0.66 -9.31
C ARG A 53 5.18 0.71 -9.79
N ASP A 54 5.48 1.60 -8.85
CA ASP A 54 6.07 2.91 -9.15
C ASP A 54 7.60 2.84 -9.32
N ILE A 55 8.22 3.98 -9.59
CA ILE A 55 9.69 4.09 -9.77
C ILE A 55 10.49 3.74 -8.51
N PHE A 56 9.85 3.70 -7.35
CA PHE A 56 10.45 3.33 -6.07
C PHE A 56 10.14 1.88 -5.69
N ASP A 57 9.54 1.11 -6.61
CA ASP A 57 9.16 -0.30 -6.45
C ASP A 57 8.06 -0.51 -5.39
N ASN A 58 7.27 0.52 -5.07
CA ASN A 58 6.08 0.38 -4.22
C ASN A 58 4.92 -0.18 -5.02
N VAL A 59 4.08 -1.01 -4.39
CA VAL A 59 2.83 -1.47 -4.99
C VAL A 59 1.82 -0.33 -5.01
N VAL A 60 1.27 -0.03 -6.19
CA VAL A 60 0.22 0.97 -6.39
C VAL A 60 -1.03 0.27 -6.91
N ALA A 61 -2.18 0.55 -6.27
CA ALA A 61 -3.48 0.14 -6.76
C ALA A 61 -4.16 1.34 -7.44
N SER A 62 -4.21 1.33 -8.76
CA SER A 62 -4.97 2.33 -9.54
C SER A 62 -6.42 1.88 -9.66
N CYS A 63 -7.32 2.64 -9.04
CA CYS A 63 -8.74 2.35 -8.90
C CYS A 63 -9.56 3.20 -9.89
N PHE A 64 -10.40 2.56 -10.68
CA PHE A 64 -11.27 3.18 -11.68
C PHE A 64 -12.74 2.96 -11.30
N PHE A 65 -13.44 4.03 -10.92
CA PHE A 65 -14.83 3.97 -10.47
C PHE A 65 -15.77 4.30 -11.62
N GLU A 66 -16.81 3.49 -11.79
CA GLU A 66 -17.80 3.67 -12.86
C GLU A 66 -19.04 4.44 -12.37
N GLU A 67 -19.40 4.27 -11.10
CA GLU A 67 -20.59 4.87 -10.52
C GLU A 67 -20.28 6.14 -9.71
N ALA A 68 -21.23 7.08 -9.73
CA ALA A 68 -21.21 8.22 -8.83
C ALA A 68 -21.71 7.79 -7.44
N ALA A 69 -21.12 8.31 -6.38
CA ALA A 69 -21.56 8.03 -5.02
C ALA A 69 -21.40 9.23 -4.09
N GLU A 70 -22.15 9.23 -2.98
CA GLU A 70 -22.06 10.23 -1.92
C GLU A 70 -20.93 9.95 -0.93
N ALA A 71 -20.28 8.78 -1.05
CA ALA A 71 -19.13 8.42 -0.25
C ALA A 71 -18.09 7.62 -1.05
N LEU A 72 -16.83 7.85 -0.71
CA LEU A 72 -15.70 7.02 -1.12
C LEU A 72 -15.08 6.38 0.12
N GLU A 73 -15.20 5.06 0.24
CA GLU A 73 -14.61 4.27 1.31
C GLU A 73 -13.44 3.45 0.75
N LEU A 74 -12.29 3.46 1.44
CA LEU A 74 -11.16 2.57 1.16
C LEU A 74 -10.86 1.79 2.43
N ARG A 75 -10.85 0.46 2.33
CA ARG A 75 -10.53 -0.44 3.44
C ARG A 75 -9.38 -1.36 3.05
N LEU A 76 -8.45 -1.55 3.96
CA LEU A 76 -7.32 -2.46 3.82
C LEU A 76 -7.16 -3.28 5.09
N GLU A 77 -7.10 -4.60 4.95
CA GLU A 77 -6.61 -5.50 5.97
C GLU A 77 -5.37 -6.23 5.41
N ILE A 78 -4.27 -6.17 6.14
CA ILE A 78 -3.02 -6.78 5.70
C ILE A 78 -2.28 -7.41 6.87
N ASP A 79 -1.83 -8.65 6.68
CA ASP A 79 -0.95 -9.34 7.62
C ASP A 79 0.45 -9.40 7.02
N VAL A 80 1.45 -8.91 7.76
CA VAL A 80 2.85 -8.89 7.35
C VAL A 80 3.73 -9.68 8.29
N GLU A 81 4.69 -10.39 7.71
CA GLU A 81 5.78 -11.04 8.42
C GLU A 81 7.05 -10.19 8.29
N VAL A 82 7.56 -9.72 9.42
CA VAL A 82 8.74 -8.87 9.51
C VAL A 82 9.87 -9.63 10.20
N VAL A 83 11.00 -9.74 9.52
CA VAL A 83 12.27 -10.29 10.03
C VAL A 83 13.13 -9.15 10.56
N LYS A 84 13.78 -9.38 11.72
CA LYS A 84 14.70 -8.38 12.29
C LYS A 84 15.87 -8.15 11.33
N LYS A 85 16.10 -6.89 10.98
CA LYS A 85 17.26 -6.44 10.19
C LYS A 85 18.40 -6.08 11.13
N ASN A 86 19.59 -6.62 10.90
CA ASN A 86 20.81 -6.11 11.52
C ASN A 86 21.23 -4.83 10.77
N PRO A 87 21.21 -3.64 11.39
CA PRO A 87 21.59 -2.40 10.72
C PRO A 87 23.09 -2.35 10.36
N PHE A 88 23.91 -3.24 10.93
CA PHE A 88 25.36 -3.34 10.66
C PHE A 88 25.72 -4.44 9.65
N ASP A 89 24.73 -5.16 9.11
CA ASP A 89 24.93 -6.17 8.06
C ASP A 89 25.05 -5.51 6.68
N PHE A 90 26.14 -4.76 6.47
CA PHE A 90 26.47 -4.11 5.21
C PHE A 90 27.97 -4.21 4.90
N VAL A 91 28.31 -4.13 3.62
CA VAL A 91 29.71 -4.10 3.17
C VAL A 91 30.18 -2.66 3.12
N LEU A 92 31.29 -2.36 3.81
CA LEU A 92 31.97 -1.07 3.70
C LEU A 92 32.62 -0.94 2.32
N ALA A 93 32.36 0.16 1.63
CA ALA A 93 33.12 0.51 0.45
C ALA A 93 34.60 0.73 0.82
N ARG A 94 35.54 0.38 -0.07
CA ARG A 94 36.99 0.51 0.20
C ARG A 94 37.41 1.89 0.75
N ARG A 95 36.75 2.96 0.29
CA ARG A 95 37.00 4.35 0.73
C ARG A 95 36.63 4.61 2.21
N ALA A 96 35.69 3.85 2.76
CA ALA A 96 35.17 4.05 4.12
C ALA A 96 35.99 3.31 5.19
N VAL A 97 36.98 2.50 4.79
CA VAL A 97 37.82 1.70 5.70
C VAL A 97 39.06 2.46 6.19
N ARG A 98 39.38 3.62 5.59
CA ARG A 98 40.63 4.38 5.84
C ARG A 98 40.43 5.76 6.48
N MET A 99 39.30 5.99 7.17
CA MET A 99 39.17 7.17 8.05
C MET A 99 39.81 6.91 9.40
#